data_AF-A0A938YPH4-F1
#
_entry.id   AF-A0A938YPH4-F1
#
_cell.length_a   1.000
_cell.length_b   1.000
_cell.length_c   1.000
_cell.angle_alpha   90.00
_cell.angle_beta   90.00
_cell.angle_gamma   90.00
#
_symmetry.space_group_name_H-M   'P 1'
#
loop_
_entity.id
_entity.type
_entity.pdbx_description
1 polymer ?
#
loop_
_entity_poly.entity_id
_entity_poly.type
_entity_poly.pdbx_seq_one_letter_code
_entity_poly.pdbx_strand_id
1 'polypeptide(L)'
;MTGLLVVVLVAVLVLLMVIVRRRPAPAPAFDEAALRRLLADAVQPTDRPESKTSTDRSVEDGARVAAAVTQAAESDERERAAAVADTARMRAEAAAAVEAAQQERRRAREEADRARASASADAQRLVAQAGSEVQTLRSGLEDERRRLRDQIAGELEQDRRDLERTERRLQDATDALAEAQRSALHEQERVGADRRALDTVRAELDQRMRVLSQENEDLQAKWNALDQRARDLDQAAAAQETELTRVSGLTVEDARAELLARQEHVVRRDMALMTRRIEREAEADAKQKARVIVADAIQRVASDQTAQTVVSVLHLPNDEVKGRIIGREGRNIRAFETVTGVNVIIDDTPEAVLLSCFDPVRREIGRITLQMLIDDGRIHPHRIEEAYERARDEVDVLCRRAAEDAVLAVDLDDLHPELMYLVGRLKYRTSYGQNVLGHLVETAHIARGLAQELGIDPTVVTRGAFLHDIGKALTHEAQGSHALVGAELARKYGESDDVAHCIEAHHDEVAPATVEAVLTQAADSCSGGRPGARRESLENYVQRLERIEAIANAKKGVEKVFAMQAGRELRVMVKPDVVDDLEAHILAREVAKQIEEELTYPGQVRVTVIRESRATEIAR
;
A
#
# COMPACT_ATOMS: atom_id res chain seq x y z
N MET A 1 19.08 20.21 2.18
CA MET A 1 19.06 21.61 1.74
C MET A 1 18.90 21.67 0.22
N THR A 2 17.67 21.71 -0.31
CA THR A 2 17.40 21.51 -1.75
C THR A 2 17.02 22.78 -2.52
N GLY A 3 16.60 23.87 -1.85
CA GLY A 3 16.20 25.11 -2.53
C GLY A 3 17.36 25.92 -3.13
N LEU A 4 18.54 25.91 -2.50
CA LEU A 4 19.66 26.80 -2.87
C LEU A 4 20.26 26.47 -4.25
N LEU A 5 20.28 25.19 -4.64
CA LEU A 5 20.91 24.73 -5.88
C LEU A 5 20.15 25.22 -7.14
N VAL A 6 18.82 25.31 -7.05
CA VAL A 6 17.96 25.70 -8.17
C VAL A 6 18.16 27.17 -8.55
N VAL A 7 18.30 28.05 -7.55
CA VAL A 7 18.51 29.49 -7.75
C VAL A 7 19.82 29.78 -8.50
N VAL A 8 20.89 29.05 -8.16
CA VAL A 8 22.20 29.20 -8.81
C VAL A 8 22.15 28.76 -10.29
N LEU A 9 21.44 27.67 -10.60
CA LEU A 9 21.35 27.16 -11.98
C LEU A 9 20.66 28.15 -12.93
N VAL A 10 19.58 28.80 -12.47
CA VAL A 10 18.84 29.81 -13.25
C VAL A 10 19.69 31.05 -13.52
N ALA A 11 20.49 31.51 -12.54
CA ALA A 11 21.36 32.68 -12.71
C ALA A 11 22.44 32.47 -13.79
N VAL A 12 23.04 31.27 -13.86
CA VAL A 12 24.06 30.93 -14.87
C VAL A 12 23.47 30.91 -16.29
N LEU A 13 22.24 30.38 -16.45
CA LEU A 13 21.56 30.29 -17.74
C LEU A 13 21.25 31.68 -18.34
N VAL A 14 20.83 32.64 -17.53
CA VAL A 14 20.58 34.02 -17.97
C VAL A 14 21.87 34.70 -18.41
N LEU A 15 22.99 34.48 -17.70
CA LEU A 15 24.29 35.07 -18.04
C LEU A 15 24.84 34.55 -19.39
N LEU A 16 24.69 33.26 -19.67
CA LEU A 16 25.16 32.65 -20.92
C LEU A 16 24.46 33.25 -22.15
N MET A 17 23.17 33.56 -22.03
CA MET A 17 22.33 34.05 -23.14
C MET A 17 22.72 35.45 -23.65
N VAL A 18 23.43 36.24 -22.82
CA VAL A 18 23.86 37.61 -23.16
C VAL A 18 25.13 37.62 -24.03
N ILE A 19 25.99 36.60 -23.92
CA ILE A 19 27.37 36.63 -24.47
C ILE A 19 27.45 36.21 -25.95
N VAL A 20 26.55 35.35 -26.43
CA VAL A 20 26.69 34.66 -27.74
C VAL A 20 26.27 35.53 -28.95
N ARG A 21 25.90 36.80 -28.76
CA ARG A 21 25.24 37.61 -29.81
C ARG A 21 26.12 38.68 -30.48
N ARG A 22 27.27 38.31 -31.09
CA ARG A 22 28.04 39.13 -32.06
C ARG A 22 28.81 38.25 -33.08
N ARG A 23 28.95 38.73 -34.33
CA ARG A 23 29.72 38.12 -35.45
C ARG A 23 30.69 39.14 -36.07
N PRO A 24 31.80 38.67 -36.66
CA PRO A 24 32.33 39.21 -37.93
C PRO A 24 32.30 38.17 -39.08
N ALA A 25 32.91 38.48 -40.24
CA ALA A 25 32.89 37.68 -41.49
C ALA A 25 34.27 37.73 -42.23
N PRO A 26 34.44 37.40 -43.54
CA PRO A 26 34.73 36.02 -43.99
C PRO A 26 35.83 35.89 -45.11
N ALA A 27 35.92 34.69 -45.71
CA ALA A 27 36.61 34.33 -46.98
C ALA A 27 38.16 34.23 -46.91
N PRO A 28 38.90 33.55 -47.84
CA PRO A 28 38.61 33.01 -49.20
C PRO A 28 37.84 31.64 -49.21
N ALA A 29 37.72 30.78 -50.26
CA ALA A 29 38.45 30.60 -51.53
C ALA A 29 37.65 29.88 -52.66
N PHE A 30 38.33 29.59 -53.78
CA PHE A 30 37.93 28.83 -55.00
C PHE A 30 38.10 27.29 -54.80
N ASP A 31 37.51 26.34 -55.54
CA ASP A 31 36.95 26.23 -56.92
C ASP A 31 37.96 26.11 -58.08
N GLU A 32 38.37 24.89 -58.45
CA GLU A 32 38.94 24.63 -59.77
C GLU A 32 38.81 23.15 -60.23
N ALA A 33 37.59 22.73 -60.60
CA ALA A 33 37.35 21.55 -61.46
C ALA A 33 35.97 21.65 -62.14
N ALA A 34 35.80 22.44 -63.18
CA ALA A 34 36.32 22.20 -64.53
C ALA A 34 35.86 20.87 -65.17
N LEU A 35 35.09 21.02 -66.25
CA LEU A 35 35.44 20.44 -67.56
C LEU A 35 35.19 18.94 -67.84
N ARG A 36 34.73 18.11 -66.89
CA ARG A 36 34.34 16.70 -67.19
C ARG A 36 32.87 16.33 -66.93
N ARG A 37 32.00 17.33 -67.18
CA ARG A 37 30.65 17.18 -67.73
C ARG A 37 30.49 18.26 -68.82
N LEU A 38 30.72 18.06 -70.12
CA LEU A 38 30.91 16.84 -70.92
C LEU A 38 29.81 15.78 -70.77
N LEU A 39 28.69 16.06 -71.47
CA LEU A 39 27.82 15.13 -72.21
C LEU A 39 27.13 14.01 -71.38
N ALA A 40 25.81 13.81 -71.43
CA ALA A 40 24.97 13.49 -72.60
C ALA A 40 25.42 12.17 -73.27
N ASP A 41 24.55 11.18 -73.52
CA ASP A 41 23.08 11.25 -73.67
C ASP A 41 22.37 9.93 -73.29
N ALA A 42 21.01 9.91 -73.37
CA ALA A 42 20.10 8.74 -73.43
C ALA A 42 20.24 7.57 -72.39
N VAL A 43 19.30 7.28 -71.46
CA VAL A 43 17.87 6.84 -71.56
C VAL A 43 17.66 5.30 -71.74
N GLN A 44 17.04 4.67 -70.71
CA GLN A 44 16.43 3.30 -70.63
C GLN A 44 17.37 2.03 -70.59
N PRO A 45 16.93 0.83 -70.11
CA PRO A 45 16.08 0.53 -68.92
C PRO A 45 16.42 -0.79 -68.08
N THR A 46 15.92 -0.89 -66.82
CA THR A 46 15.47 -2.10 -66.00
C THR A 46 16.38 -3.29 -65.49
N ASP A 47 16.33 -3.58 -64.15
CA ASP A 47 16.34 -4.87 -63.32
C ASP A 47 17.55 -5.88 -62.92
N ARG A 48 17.98 -5.93 -61.60
CA ARG A 48 18.42 -7.04 -60.57
C ARG A 48 19.75 -8.02 -60.70
N PRO A 49 20.22 -9.04 -59.82
CA PRO A 49 21.20 -9.22 -58.57
C PRO A 49 22.40 -10.43 -58.33
N GLU A 50 23.48 -10.53 -57.36
CA GLU A 50 24.43 -11.69 -56.60
C GLU A 50 26.05 -12.26 -56.70
N SER A 51 26.90 -12.89 -55.69
CA SER A 51 28.36 -13.65 -55.68
C SER A 51 29.25 -14.36 -54.37
N LYS A 52 30.42 -15.24 -54.36
CA LYS A 52 31.33 -15.99 -53.19
C LYS A 52 32.88 -16.74 -53.32
N THR A 53 33.74 -17.34 -52.30
CA THR A 53 35.22 -18.10 -52.30
C THR A 53 36.05 -18.87 -51.01
N SER A 54 37.24 -19.71 -50.99
CA SER A 54 38.12 -20.49 -49.83
C SER A 54 39.63 -21.31 -49.93
N THR A 55 40.51 -21.82 -48.89
CA THR A 55 41.98 -22.57 -48.86
C THR A 55 42.71 -23.49 -47.62
N ASP A 56 44.00 -24.19 -47.61
CA ASP A 56 44.80 -25.12 -46.51
C ASP A 56 46.47 -25.56 -46.45
N ARG A 57 47.18 -26.52 -45.61
CA ARG A 57 48.77 -26.90 -45.34
C ARG A 57 49.46 -28.18 -44.43
N SER A 58 50.83 -28.67 -44.37
CA SER A 58 51.65 -29.70 -43.37
C SER A 58 53.27 -30.20 -43.48
N VAL A 59 54.08 -30.92 -42.51
CA VAL A 59 55.60 -31.54 -42.51
C VAL A 59 56.38 -32.43 -41.28
N GLU A 60 57.58 -33.25 -41.34
CA GLU A 60 58.46 -34.07 -40.22
C GLU A 60 59.99 -34.81 -40.43
N ASP A 61 60.88 -35.39 -39.44
CA ASP A 61 62.29 -36.21 -39.45
C ASP A 61 62.97 -36.89 -38.05
N GLY A 62 64.12 -37.67 -37.63
CA GLY A 62 65.48 -38.48 -37.93
C GLY A 62 66.48 -38.95 -36.65
N ALA A 63 67.69 -39.69 -36.37
CA ALA A 63 68.80 -40.78 -36.75
C ALA A 63 70.01 -41.24 -35.64
N ARG A 64 70.97 -42.32 -35.66
CA ARG A 64 72.24 -42.80 -34.73
C ARG A 64 73.14 -44.18 -35.05
N VAL A 65 74.25 -44.92 -34.48
CA VAL A 65 75.62 -44.97 -33.62
C VAL A 65 76.49 -46.41 -33.45
N ALA A 66 77.85 -46.65 -33.02
CA ALA A 66 78.73 -47.99 -32.82
C ALA A 66 80.22 -48.16 -32.06
N ALA A 67 80.95 -49.38 -31.82
CA ALA A 67 82.39 -49.74 -31.15
C ALA A 67 83.03 -51.29 -31.22
N ALA A 68 84.16 -52.04 -30.73
CA ALA A 68 85.63 -52.13 -30.10
C ALA A 68 86.28 -53.68 -29.89
N VAL A 69 87.47 -54.33 -29.41
CA VAL A 69 89.04 -54.35 -29.12
C VAL A 69 89.78 -55.74 -28.52
N THR A 70 91.15 -56.18 -28.55
CA THR A 70 91.92 -57.47 -27.91
C THR A 70 93.56 -57.78 -28.00
N GLN A 71 94.34 -58.74 -27.25
CA GLN A 71 95.91 -59.14 -27.27
C GLN A 71 96.58 -60.48 -26.50
N ALA A 72 97.86 -61.11 -26.74
CA ALA A 72 98.68 -62.26 -25.97
C ALA A 72 100.25 -62.75 -26.31
N ALA A 73 101.07 -63.67 -25.56
CA ALA A 73 102.55 -64.25 -25.81
C ALA A 73 103.31 -65.48 -24.94
N GLU A 74 104.61 -66.05 -25.21
CA GLU A 74 105.77 -66.81 -24.36
C GLU A 74 106.63 -68.20 -24.76
N SER A 75 107.91 -68.63 -24.26
CA SER A 75 108.82 -69.96 -24.49
C SER A 75 110.34 -70.27 -23.88
N ASP A 76 111.05 -71.53 -23.80
CA ASP A 76 112.51 -71.95 -23.26
C ASP A 76 113.25 -73.47 -23.39
N GLU A 77 114.64 -73.83 -23.27
CA GLU A 77 115.46 -75.19 -22.89
C GLU A 77 117.10 -75.56 -23.09
N ARG A 78 117.78 -76.79 -22.74
CA ARG A 78 119.34 -77.20 -22.59
C ARG A 78 120.06 -78.72 -22.71
N GLU A 79 121.46 -78.97 -22.63
CA GLU A 79 122.41 -80.17 -22.09
C GLU A 79 123.68 -81.05 -22.77
N ARG A 80 124.44 -82.09 -22.14
CA ARG A 80 125.97 -82.58 -22.33
C ARG A 80 126.60 -84.12 -22.11
N ALA A 81 127.97 -84.50 -22.36
CA ALA A 81 128.96 -85.70 -22.10
C ALA A 81 129.76 -86.48 -23.24
N ALA A 82 129.25 -86.62 -24.48
CA ALA A 82 129.76 -87.53 -25.53
C ALA A 82 130.44 -86.80 -26.72
N ALA A 83 131.25 -87.48 -27.58
CA ALA A 83 132.15 -86.75 -28.52
C ALA A 83 132.58 -87.32 -29.91
N VAL A 84 132.52 -88.63 -30.24
CA VAL A 84 133.31 -89.17 -31.40
C VAL A 84 132.50 -89.43 -32.69
N ALA A 85 131.23 -89.85 -32.59
CA ALA A 85 130.46 -90.33 -33.74
C ALA A 85 129.97 -89.23 -34.71
N ASP A 86 129.99 -87.96 -34.28
CA ASP A 86 129.42 -86.84 -35.04
C ASP A 86 130.16 -86.52 -36.36
N THR A 87 131.44 -86.84 -36.46
CA THR A 87 132.34 -86.34 -37.53
C THR A 87 131.92 -86.67 -38.96
N ALA A 88 131.16 -87.74 -39.19
CA ALA A 88 130.59 -88.03 -40.52
C ALA A 88 129.35 -87.18 -40.84
N ARG A 89 128.52 -86.86 -39.83
CA ARG A 89 127.31 -86.04 -39.97
C ARG A 89 127.67 -84.58 -40.28
N MET A 90 128.76 -84.09 -39.69
CA MET A 90 129.28 -82.73 -39.87
C MET A 90 129.53 -82.33 -41.33
N ARG A 91 129.79 -83.26 -42.26
CA ARG A 91 129.97 -82.93 -43.69
C ARG A 91 128.67 -82.62 -44.43
N ALA A 92 127.54 -83.18 -44.01
CA ALA A 92 126.23 -82.82 -44.55
C ALA A 92 125.75 -81.50 -43.92
N GLU A 93 125.93 -81.36 -42.60
CA GLU A 93 125.62 -80.12 -41.85
C GLU A 93 126.41 -78.91 -42.39
N ALA A 94 127.67 -79.11 -42.80
CA ALA A 94 128.50 -78.06 -43.40
C ALA A 94 127.94 -77.46 -44.71
N ALA A 95 127.15 -78.22 -45.50
CA ALA A 95 126.52 -77.67 -46.70
C ALA A 95 125.39 -76.70 -46.34
N ALA A 96 124.54 -77.07 -45.38
CA ALA A 96 123.44 -76.23 -44.90
C ALA A 96 123.93 -74.94 -44.22
N ALA A 97 125.08 -75.00 -43.53
CA ALA A 97 125.67 -73.83 -42.87
C ALA A 97 126.07 -72.70 -43.84
N VAL A 98 126.38 -73.01 -45.10
CA VAL A 98 126.84 -72.02 -46.09
C VAL A 98 125.72 -71.09 -46.57
N GLU A 99 124.50 -71.59 -46.76
CA GLU A 99 123.35 -70.75 -47.17
C GLU A 99 122.94 -69.78 -46.05
N ALA A 100 122.92 -70.24 -44.80
CA ALA A 100 122.60 -69.39 -43.64
C ALA A 100 123.54 -68.18 -43.52
N ALA A 101 124.85 -68.39 -43.67
CA ALA A 101 125.86 -67.34 -43.57
C ALA A 101 125.75 -66.26 -44.67
N GLN A 102 125.11 -66.54 -45.81
CA GLN A 102 124.94 -65.56 -46.88
C GLN A 102 123.83 -64.54 -46.60
N GLN A 103 122.77 -64.92 -45.86
CA GLN A 103 121.66 -64.00 -45.57
C GLN A 103 122.06 -62.92 -44.55
N GLU A 104 122.75 -63.30 -43.48
CA GLU A 104 123.14 -62.38 -42.39
C GLU A 104 124.06 -61.25 -42.90
N ARG A 105 125.06 -61.62 -43.72
CA ARG A 105 126.07 -60.72 -44.27
C ARG A 105 125.51 -59.58 -45.14
N ARG A 106 124.25 -59.71 -45.61
CA ARG A 106 123.57 -58.67 -46.40
C ARG A 106 123.12 -57.47 -45.54
N ARG A 107 122.66 -57.71 -44.31
CA ARG A 107 122.12 -56.66 -43.42
C ARG A 107 123.20 -55.65 -42.98
N ALA A 108 124.39 -56.14 -42.67
CA ALA A 108 125.49 -55.33 -42.13
C ALA A 108 126.07 -54.25 -43.08
N ARG A 109 125.59 -54.15 -44.33
CA ARG A 109 126.02 -53.08 -45.26
C ARG A 109 125.22 -51.78 -45.13
N GLU A 110 123.95 -51.85 -44.72
CA GLU A 110 123.00 -50.74 -44.87
C GLU A 110 123.14 -49.64 -43.81
N GLU A 111 123.88 -49.91 -42.72
CA GLU A 111 124.11 -48.94 -41.64
C GLU A 111 125.25 -47.96 -41.94
N ALA A 112 126.24 -48.36 -42.74
CA ALA A 112 127.52 -47.66 -42.88
C ALA A 112 127.43 -46.31 -43.63
N ASP A 113 126.55 -46.19 -44.63
CA ASP A 113 126.54 -45.02 -45.52
C ASP A 113 125.97 -43.75 -44.85
N ARG A 114 125.16 -43.89 -43.78
CA ARG A 114 124.48 -42.76 -43.12
C ARG A 114 125.43 -41.75 -42.48
N ALA A 115 126.63 -42.17 -42.08
CA ALA A 115 127.55 -41.34 -41.30
C ALA A 115 128.23 -40.21 -42.09
N ARG A 116 128.38 -40.34 -43.42
CA ARG A 116 129.27 -39.45 -44.20
C ARG A 116 128.69 -38.08 -44.56
N ALA A 117 127.36 -37.91 -44.54
CA ALA A 117 126.72 -36.69 -45.00
C ALA A 117 127.00 -35.45 -44.12
N SER A 118 127.35 -35.64 -42.84
CA SER A 118 127.42 -34.55 -41.86
C SER A 118 128.53 -33.51 -42.10
N ALA A 119 129.61 -33.87 -42.81
CA ALA A 119 130.80 -33.02 -42.90
C ALA A 119 130.69 -31.83 -43.87
N SER A 120 129.67 -31.81 -44.73
CA SER A 120 129.53 -30.79 -45.79
C SER A 120 129.02 -29.42 -45.29
N ALA A 121 128.63 -29.29 -44.02
CA ALA A 121 127.91 -28.12 -43.50
C ALA A 121 128.80 -26.90 -43.17
N ASP A 122 130.09 -27.10 -42.88
CA ASP A 122 130.84 -26.11 -42.10
C ASP A 122 131.52 -25.00 -42.90
N ALA A 123 131.79 -25.21 -44.19
CA ALA A 123 132.57 -24.28 -45.01
C ALA A 123 131.81 -23.01 -45.45
N GLN A 124 130.47 -23.05 -45.49
CA GLN A 124 129.64 -22.00 -46.10
C GLN A 124 129.47 -20.73 -45.23
N ARG A 125 130.27 -20.56 -44.17
CA ARG A 125 130.02 -19.60 -43.08
C ARG A 125 130.72 -18.24 -43.21
N LEU A 126 131.85 -18.14 -43.93
CA LEU A 126 132.79 -17.02 -43.77
C LEU A 126 132.45 -15.71 -44.51
N VAL A 127 132.13 -15.78 -45.81
CA VAL A 127 132.20 -14.61 -46.71
C VAL A 127 130.98 -13.67 -46.60
N ALA A 128 130.11 -13.92 -45.63
CA ALA A 128 129.10 -12.96 -45.15
C ALA A 128 129.70 -11.59 -44.74
N GLN A 129 130.98 -11.56 -44.36
CA GLN A 129 131.64 -10.41 -43.73
C GLN A 129 131.75 -9.16 -44.62
N ALA A 130 131.93 -9.30 -45.93
CA ALA A 130 132.18 -8.15 -46.83
C ALA A 130 130.94 -7.27 -47.10
N GLY A 131 129.72 -7.73 -46.76
CA GLY A 131 128.52 -6.90 -46.81
C GLY A 131 128.49 -5.76 -45.78
N SER A 132 129.39 -5.80 -44.79
CA SER A 132 129.31 -4.99 -43.57
C SER A 132 129.52 -3.48 -43.73
N GLU A 133 130.33 -3.01 -44.69
CA GLU A 133 130.80 -1.60 -44.65
C GLU A 133 129.84 -0.61 -45.32
N VAL A 134 129.37 -0.89 -46.54
CA VAL A 134 128.41 -0.02 -47.25
C VAL A 134 127.07 0.08 -46.50
N GLN A 135 126.77 -0.93 -45.67
CA GLN A 135 125.65 -0.96 -44.74
C GLN A 135 125.70 0.20 -43.72
N THR A 136 126.89 0.69 -43.33
CA THR A 136 127.06 1.77 -42.34
C THR A 136 126.74 3.17 -42.86
N LEU A 137 126.93 3.43 -44.16
CA LEU A 137 126.67 4.75 -44.73
C LEU A 137 125.20 4.92 -45.13
N ARG A 138 124.51 3.81 -45.44
CA ARG A 138 123.04 3.79 -45.51
C ARG A 138 122.41 4.00 -44.13
N SER A 139 122.91 3.32 -43.09
CA SER A 139 122.32 3.46 -41.75
C SER A 139 122.34 4.90 -41.25
N GLY A 140 123.38 5.70 -41.52
CA GLY A 140 123.44 7.11 -41.08
C GLY A 140 122.30 8.00 -41.60
N LEU A 141 121.94 7.90 -42.89
CA LEU A 141 120.81 8.66 -43.46
C LEU A 141 119.45 8.01 -43.14
N GLU A 142 119.43 6.69 -42.96
CA GLU A 142 118.23 5.99 -42.48
C GLU A 142 117.92 6.37 -41.03
N ASP A 143 118.93 6.55 -40.17
CA ASP A 143 118.80 6.95 -38.76
C ASP A 143 118.23 8.37 -38.59
N GLU A 144 118.64 9.36 -39.39
CA GLU A 144 118.07 10.70 -39.30
C GLU A 144 116.63 10.75 -39.84
N ARG A 145 116.36 10.10 -40.97
CA ARG A 145 114.99 9.89 -41.49
C ARG A 145 114.16 8.94 -40.62
N ARG A 146 114.76 8.26 -39.65
CA ARG A 146 114.08 7.45 -38.65
C ARG A 146 113.75 8.31 -37.43
N ARG A 147 114.69 9.06 -36.85
CA ARG A 147 114.44 9.97 -35.71
C ARG A 147 113.22 10.87 -35.93
N LEU A 148 113.12 11.51 -37.10
CA LEU A 148 111.97 12.35 -37.46
C LEU A 148 110.65 11.58 -37.60
N ARG A 149 110.70 10.31 -38.05
CA ARG A 149 109.52 9.43 -38.09
C ARG A 149 109.14 8.92 -36.71
N ASP A 150 110.11 8.51 -35.91
CA ASP A 150 109.93 7.95 -34.57
C ASP A 150 109.38 9.04 -33.61
N GLN A 151 109.73 10.32 -33.81
CA GLN A 151 109.13 11.45 -33.07
C GLN A 151 107.66 11.69 -33.44
N ILE A 152 107.34 11.84 -34.74
CA ILE A 152 105.95 12.04 -35.20
C ILE A 152 105.07 10.81 -34.88
N ALA A 153 105.63 9.60 -35.01
CA ALA A 153 104.96 8.38 -34.60
C ALA A 153 104.76 8.32 -33.09
N GLY A 154 105.69 8.83 -32.28
CA GLY A 154 105.55 8.92 -30.82
C GLY A 154 104.38 9.81 -30.40
N GLU A 155 104.23 10.98 -31.02
CA GLU A 155 103.12 11.91 -30.78
C GLU A 155 101.77 11.29 -31.21
N LEU A 156 101.69 10.75 -32.44
CA LEU A 156 100.48 10.07 -32.93
C LEU A 156 100.10 8.81 -32.13
N GLU A 157 101.08 8.03 -31.68
CA GLU A 157 100.87 6.85 -30.83
C GLU A 157 100.41 7.25 -29.43
N GLN A 158 100.83 8.40 -28.91
CA GLN A 158 100.36 8.92 -27.62
C GLN A 158 98.91 9.40 -27.71
N ASP A 159 98.58 10.24 -28.71
CA ASP A 159 97.20 10.68 -28.96
C ASP A 159 96.27 9.50 -29.20
N ARG A 160 96.70 8.52 -30.02
CA ARG A 160 95.96 7.28 -30.26
C ARG A 160 95.71 6.50 -28.97
N ARG A 161 96.71 6.36 -28.09
CA ARG A 161 96.57 5.65 -26.81
C ARG A 161 95.59 6.35 -25.88
N ASP A 162 95.57 7.67 -25.83
CA ASP A 162 94.62 8.42 -25.00
C ASP A 162 93.20 8.45 -25.60
N LEU A 163 93.07 8.37 -26.93
CA LEU A 163 91.79 8.06 -27.58
C LEU A 163 91.30 6.64 -27.24
N GLU A 164 92.12 5.60 -27.43
CA GLU A 164 91.76 4.22 -27.08
C GLU A 164 91.45 4.06 -25.58
N ARG A 165 92.11 4.82 -24.70
CA ARG A 165 91.79 4.86 -23.25
C ARG A 165 90.44 5.51 -22.96
N THR A 166 90.07 6.56 -23.70
CA THR A 166 88.78 7.24 -23.51
C THR A 166 87.63 6.45 -24.12
N GLU A 167 87.80 5.86 -25.30
CA GLU A 167 86.83 4.93 -25.90
C GLU A 167 86.56 3.72 -24.99
N ARG A 168 87.60 3.05 -24.49
CA ARG A 168 87.44 1.91 -23.57
C ARG A 168 86.68 2.31 -22.30
N ARG A 169 87.05 3.43 -21.66
CA ARG A 169 86.32 3.95 -20.47
C ARG A 169 84.84 4.23 -20.77
N LEU A 170 84.51 4.65 -21.99
CA LEU A 170 83.14 4.94 -22.41
C LEU A 170 82.36 3.64 -22.70
N GLN A 171 83.03 2.63 -23.27
CA GLN A 171 82.50 1.27 -23.41
C GLN A 171 82.27 0.62 -22.04
N ASP A 172 83.30 0.57 -21.18
CA ASP A 172 83.23 0.05 -19.80
C ASP A 172 82.07 0.68 -19.02
N ALA A 173 81.88 2.00 -19.12
CA ALA A 173 80.78 2.72 -18.47
C ALA A 173 79.41 2.43 -19.09
N THR A 174 79.34 2.19 -20.40
CA THR A 174 78.09 1.84 -21.10
C THR A 174 77.66 0.42 -20.78
N ASP A 175 78.60 -0.53 -20.77
CA ASP A 175 78.35 -1.92 -20.42
C ASP A 175 78.00 -2.08 -18.93
N ALA A 176 78.68 -1.35 -18.04
CA ALA A 176 78.33 -1.29 -16.62
C ALA A 176 76.93 -0.70 -16.39
N LEU A 177 76.52 0.32 -17.17
CA LEU A 177 75.18 0.88 -17.10
C LEU A 177 74.12 -0.10 -17.63
N ALA A 178 74.40 -0.79 -18.74
CA ALA A 178 73.51 -1.80 -19.30
C ALA A 178 73.33 -3.00 -18.35
N GLU A 179 74.40 -3.46 -17.70
CA GLU A 179 74.33 -4.56 -16.74
C GLU A 179 73.65 -4.15 -15.43
N ALA A 180 73.85 -2.91 -14.97
CA ALA A 180 73.09 -2.35 -13.85
C ALA A 180 71.59 -2.24 -14.18
N GLN A 181 71.23 -1.86 -15.42
CA GLN A 181 69.83 -1.83 -15.87
C GLN A 181 69.21 -3.23 -15.93
N ARG A 182 69.91 -4.23 -16.46
CA ARG A 182 69.46 -5.64 -16.45
C ARG A 182 69.26 -6.16 -15.03
N SER A 183 70.24 -5.91 -14.15
CA SER A 183 70.19 -6.30 -12.73
C SER A 183 69.00 -5.65 -12.01
N ALA A 184 68.75 -4.36 -12.25
CA ALA A 184 67.61 -3.64 -11.69
C ALA A 184 66.26 -4.16 -12.21
N LEU A 185 66.16 -4.49 -13.51
CA LEU A 185 64.97 -5.10 -14.10
C LEU A 185 64.69 -6.48 -13.52
N HIS A 186 65.69 -7.37 -13.43
CA HIS A 186 65.51 -8.69 -12.84
C HIS A 186 65.19 -8.63 -11.34
N GLU A 187 65.75 -7.69 -10.58
CA GLU A 187 65.35 -7.48 -9.19
C GLU A 187 63.91 -6.95 -9.09
N GLN A 188 63.49 -6.06 -9.99
CA GLN A 188 62.10 -5.58 -10.05
C GLN A 188 61.11 -6.69 -10.45
N GLU A 189 61.49 -7.58 -11.36
CA GLU A 189 60.74 -8.79 -11.71
C GLU A 189 60.65 -9.76 -10.53
N ARG A 190 61.76 -9.99 -9.82
CA ARG A 190 61.83 -10.85 -8.63
C ARG A 190 60.97 -10.32 -7.50
N VAL A 191 61.14 -9.05 -7.11
CA VAL A 191 60.28 -8.39 -6.10
C VAL A 191 58.81 -8.37 -6.55
N GLY A 192 58.53 -8.23 -7.86
CA GLY A 192 57.19 -8.34 -8.43
C GLY A 192 56.62 -9.76 -8.38
N ALA A 193 57.43 -10.81 -8.47
CA ALA A 193 57.03 -12.20 -8.30
C ALA A 193 56.82 -12.54 -6.82
N ASP A 194 57.80 -12.23 -5.95
CA ASP A 194 57.75 -12.43 -4.50
C ASP A 194 56.53 -11.73 -3.89
N ARG A 195 56.22 -10.50 -4.33
CA ARG A 195 55.03 -9.78 -3.89
C ARG A 195 53.72 -10.47 -4.31
N ARG A 196 53.62 -10.98 -5.55
CA ARG A 196 52.45 -11.75 -6.00
C ARG A 196 52.31 -13.07 -5.24
N ALA A 197 53.42 -13.73 -4.91
CA ALA A 197 53.42 -14.91 -4.06
C ALA A 197 52.94 -14.59 -2.63
N LEU A 198 53.44 -13.50 -2.03
CA LEU A 198 53.00 -13.02 -0.72
C LEU A 198 51.52 -12.61 -0.69
N ASP A 199 51.04 -11.90 -1.71
CA ASP A 199 49.62 -11.52 -1.84
C ASP A 199 48.73 -12.77 -2.01
N THR A 200 49.21 -13.82 -2.71
CA THR A 200 48.52 -15.11 -2.84
C THR A 200 48.48 -15.87 -1.51
N VAL A 201 49.64 -16.05 -0.85
CA VAL A 201 49.74 -16.70 0.48
C VAL A 201 48.90 -15.95 1.52
N ARG A 202 48.83 -14.62 1.44
CA ARG A 202 47.96 -13.81 2.29
C ARG A 202 46.47 -14.06 2.00
N ALA A 203 46.06 -14.14 0.74
CA ALA A 203 44.68 -14.45 0.38
C ALA A 203 44.28 -15.87 0.85
N GLU A 204 45.18 -16.85 0.72
CA GLU A 204 45.02 -18.20 1.28
C GLU A 204 44.94 -18.18 2.82
N LEU A 205 45.80 -17.41 3.50
CA LEU A 205 45.78 -17.28 4.96
C LEU A 205 44.50 -16.61 5.44
N ASP A 206 44.06 -15.52 4.80
CA ASP A 206 42.80 -14.83 5.11
C ASP A 206 41.59 -15.74 4.86
N GLN A 207 41.61 -16.57 3.80
CA GLN A 207 40.59 -17.58 3.55
C GLN A 207 40.60 -18.67 4.62
N ARG A 208 41.78 -19.16 5.00
CA ARG A 208 41.94 -20.21 6.02
C ARG A 208 41.59 -19.70 7.42
N MET A 209 41.84 -18.43 7.72
CA MET A 209 41.36 -17.75 8.94
C MET A 209 39.83 -17.62 8.95
N ARG A 210 39.20 -17.29 7.82
CA ARG A 210 37.72 -17.29 7.73
C ARG A 210 37.14 -18.68 7.94
N VAL A 211 37.72 -19.71 7.31
CA VAL A 211 37.31 -21.12 7.53
C VAL A 211 37.51 -21.52 8.99
N LEU A 212 38.66 -21.25 9.60
CA LEU A 212 38.93 -21.57 11.01
C LEU A 212 38.04 -20.79 12.00
N SER A 213 37.69 -19.52 11.70
CA SER A 213 36.72 -18.77 12.51
C SER A 213 35.35 -19.42 12.43
N GLN A 214 34.89 -19.75 11.23
CA GLN A 214 33.58 -20.36 11.03
C GLN A 214 33.53 -21.80 11.56
N GLU A 215 34.60 -22.60 11.44
CA GLU A 215 34.75 -23.91 12.08
C GLU A 215 34.75 -23.80 13.61
N ASN A 216 35.38 -22.75 14.17
CA ASN A 216 35.37 -22.49 15.61
C ASN A 216 33.99 -22.02 16.10
N GLU A 217 33.29 -21.17 15.36
CA GLU A 217 31.90 -20.77 15.64
C GLU A 217 30.95 -21.98 15.54
N ASP A 218 31.11 -22.83 14.53
CA ASP A 218 30.42 -24.10 14.37
C ASP A 218 30.71 -25.06 15.52
N LEU A 219 31.96 -25.17 15.97
CA LEU A 219 32.37 -26.00 17.11
C LEU A 219 31.84 -25.43 18.43
N GLN A 220 31.83 -24.11 18.61
CA GLN A 220 31.22 -23.45 19.77
C GLN A 220 29.71 -23.68 19.79
N ALA A 221 29.03 -23.60 18.64
CA ALA A 221 27.61 -23.90 18.50
C ALA A 221 27.32 -25.39 18.76
N LYS A 222 28.14 -26.30 18.21
CA LYS A 222 28.05 -27.75 18.48
C LYS A 222 28.32 -28.06 19.96
N TRP A 223 29.27 -27.38 20.60
CA TRP A 223 29.59 -27.56 22.02
C TRP A 223 28.45 -27.05 22.92
N ASN A 224 27.92 -25.85 22.66
CA ASN A 224 26.73 -25.32 23.34
C ASN A 224 25.52 -26.25 23.13
N ALA A 225 25.33 -26.77 21.93
CA ALA A 225 24.25 -27.73 21.63
C ALA A 225 24.47 -29.10 22.30
N LEU A 226 25.72 -29.54 22.52
CA LEU A 226 26.07 -30.76 23.24
C LEU A 226 25.95 -30.58 24.75
N ASP A 227 26.33 -29.44 25.32
CA ASP A 227 26.14 -29.08 26.73
C ASP A 227 24.64 -28.91 27.05
N GLN A 228 23.89 -28.20 26.20
CA GLN A 228 22.42 -28.15 26.32
C GLN A 228 21.83 -29.56 26.20
N ARG A 229 22.22 -30.35 25.20
CA ARG A 229 21.70 -31.72 25.02
C ARG A 229 22.16 -32.69 26.13
N ALA A 230 23.29 -32.46 26.79
CA ALA A 230 23.70 -33.19 27.97
C ALA A 230 22.79 -32.84 29.15
N ARG A 231 22.50 -31.55 29.38
CA ARG A 231 21.52 -31.11 30.40
C ARG A 231 20.11 -31.60 30.10
N ASP A 232 19.70 -31.61 28.83
CA ASP A 232 18.41 -32.16 28.39
C ASP A 232 18.38 -33.69 28.59
N LEU A 233 19.50 -34.39 28.39
CA LEU A 233 19.64 -35.82 28.67
C LEU A 233 19.68 -36.13 30.17
N ASP A 234 20.34 -35.32 31.00
CA ASP A 234 20.35 -35.47 32.45
C ASP A 234 18.96 -35.18 33.05
N GLN A 235 18.27 -34.14 32.56
CA GLN A 235 16.88 -33.86 32.90
C GLN A 235 15.95 -34.96 32.40
N ALA A 236 16.13 -35.46 31.17
CA ALA A 236 15.36 -36.58 30.64
C ALA A 236 15.66 -37.88 31.38
N ALA A 237 16.89 -38.11 31.87
CA ALA A 237 17.25 -39.28 32.66
C ALA A 237 16.66 -39.20 34.08
N ALA A 238 16.73 -38.05 34.74
CA ALA A 238 16.08 -37.84 36.04
C ALA A 238 14.55 -37.90 35.93
N ALA A 239 13.97 -37.35 34.85
CA ALA A 239 12.55 -37.48 34.55
C ALA A 239 12.18 -38.93 34.18
N GLN A 240 13.04 -39.66 33.47
CA GLN A 240 12.85 -41.08 33.16
C GLN A 240 13.00 -41.96 34.40
N GLU A 241 13.89 -41.66 35.33
CA GLU A 241 14.02 -42.37 36.61
C GLU A 241 12.80 -42.08 37.50
N THR A 242 12.32 -40.84 37.53
CA THR A 242 11.06 -40.46 38.19
C THR A 242 9.86 -41.17 37.54
N GLU A 243 9.78 -41.19 36.21
CA GLU A 243 8.69 -41.83 35.46
C GLU A 243 8.78 -43.36 35.51
N LEU A 244 9.97 -43.96 35.57
CA LEU A 244 10.16 -45.40 35.81
C LEU A 244 9.79 -45.77 37.25
N THR A 245 10.10 -44.91 38.23
CA THR A 245 9.63 -45.08 39.62
C THR A 245 8.10 -44.97 39.68
N ARG A 246 7.50 -44.06 38.91
CA ARG A 246 6.05 -43.92 38.78
C ARG A 246 5.42 -45.15 38.09
N VAL A 247 5.93 -45.54 36.92
CA VAL A 247 5.41 -46.62 36.07
C VAL A 247 5.63 -48.01 36.69
N SER A 248 6.70 -48.23 37.46
CA SER A 248 6.86 -49.46 38.26
C SER A 248 5.94 -49.52 39.48
N GLY A 249 5.37 -48.38 39.90
CA GLY A 249 4.30 -48.30 40.89
C GLY A 249 2.87 -48.21 40.33
N LEU A 250 2.69 -47.96 39.03
CA LEU A 250 1.37 -47.94 38.38
C LEU A 250 0.84 -49.35 38.17
N THR A 251 -0.43 -49.59 38.53
CA THR A 251 -1.14 -50.76 38.02
C THR A 251 -1.57 -50.55 36.57
N VAL A 252 -1.96 -51.64 35.90
CA VAL A 252 -2.56 -51.60 34.54
C VAL A 252 -3.86 -50.77 34.54
N GLU A 253 -4.56 -50.68 35.67
CA GLU A 253 -5.78 -49.88 35.81
C GLU A 253 -5.47 -48.39 35.94
N ASP A 254 -4.47 -48.02 36.75
CA ASP A 254 -4.03 -46.62 36.90
C ASP A 254 -3.49 -46.03 35.59
N ALA A 255 -2.63 -46.78 34.89
CA ALA A 255 -2.08 -46.38 33.60
C ALA A 255 -3.19 -46.20 32.54
N ARG A 256 -4.24 -47.04 32.59
CA ARG A 256 -5.40 -46.92 31.71
C ARG A 256 -6.28 -45.72 32.08
N ALA A 257 -6.48 -45.45 33.36
CA ALA A 257 -7.23 -44.29 33.84
C ALA A 257 -6.54 -42.97 33.46
N GLU A 258 -5.22 -42.87 33.60
CA GLU A 258 -4.46 -41.68 33.19
C GLU A 258 -4.53 -41.45 31.67
N LEU A 259 -4.36 -42.50 30.87
CA LEU A 259 -4.41 -42.40 29.40
C LEU A 259 -5.81 -41.97 28.93
N LEU A 260 -6.88 -42.49 29.56
CA LEU A 260 -8.26 -42.03 29.34
C LEU A 260 -8.44 -40.55 29.72
N ALA A 261 -7.93 -40.11 30.87
CA ALA A 261 -8.04 -38.71 31.31
C ALA A 261 -7.29 -37.72 30.38
N ARG A 262 -6.10 -38.10 29.89
CA ARG A 262 -5.36 -37.33 28.88
C ARG A 262 -6.13 -37.26 27.56
N GLN A 263 -6.69 -38.38 27.09
CA GLN A 263 -7.51 -38.44 25.88
C GLN A 263 -8.79 -37.60 26.01
N GLU A 264 -9.46 -37.65 27.17
CA GLU A 264 -10.63 -36.84 27.46
C GLU A 264 -10.30 -35.35 27.41
N HIS A 265 -9.17 -34.90 27.95
CA HIS A 265 -8.75 -33.49 27.88
C HIS A 265 -8.55 -33.00 26.44
N VAL A 266 -7.98 -33.82 25.55
CA VAL A 266 -7.84 -33.49 24.13
C VAL A 266 -9.21 -33.42 23.45
N VAL A 267 -10.06 -34.43 23.67
CA VAL A 267 -11.42 -34.48 23.09
C VAL A 267 -12.28 -33.30 23.58
N ARG A 268 -12.25 -32.96 24.88
CA ARG A 268 -12.96 -31.78 25.43
C ARG A 268 -12.52 -30.48 24.76
N ARG A 269 -11.21 -30.28 24.53
CA ARG A 269 -10.69 -29.10 23.84
C ARG A 269 -11.18 -29.03 22.38
N ASP A 270 -11.08 -30.14 21.67
CA ASP A 270 -11.39 -30.18 20.24
C ASP A 270 -12.92 -30.12 20.01
N MET A 271 -13.73 -30.64 20.93
CA MET A 271 -15.18 -30.40 20.99
C MET A 271 -15.52 -28.93 21.30
N ALA A 272 -14.81 -28.26 22.21
CA ALA A 272 -15.03 -26.84 22.48
C ALA A 272 -14.68 -25.94 21.28
N LEU A 273 -13.67 -26.32 20.48
CA LEU A 273 -13.36 -25.68 19.19
C LEU A 273 -14.43 -25.97 18.13
N MET A 274 -14.93 -27.20 18.06
CA MET A 274 -16.02 -27.58 17.15
C MET A 274 -17.32 -26.83 17.47
N THR A 275 -17.70 -26.77 18.74
CA THR A 275 -18.90 -26.06 19.22
C THR A 275 -18.83 -24.58 18.83
N ARG A 276 -17.70 -23.90 19.13
CA ARG A 276 -17.47 -22.50 18.74
C ARG A 276 -17.42 -22.25 17.24
N ARG A 277 -17.17 -23.27 16.42
CA ARG A 277 -17.31 -23.18 14.97
C ARG A 277 -18.78 -23.26 14.55
N ILE A 278 -19.51 -24.27 15.03
CA ILE A 278 -20.94 -24.46 14.76
C ILE A 278 -21.74 -23.22 15.19
N GLU A 279 -21.46 -22.67 16.38
CA GLU A 279 -22.09 -21.44 16.89
C GLU A 279 -21.93 -20.26 15.93
N ARG A 280 -20.72 -20.04 15.39
CA ARG A 280 -20.43 -18.94 14.45
C ARG A 280 -21.02 -19.17 13.06
N GLU A 281 -21.02 -20.42 12.58
CA GLU A 281 -21.63 -20.82 11.32
C GLU A 281 -23.16 -20.60 11.40
N ALA A 282 -23.79 -21.02 12.51
CA ALA A 282 -25.20 -20.77 12.78
C ALA A 282 -25.53 -19.27 12.95
N GLU A 283 -24.69 -18.49 13.64
CA GLU A 283 -24.87 -17.03 13.77
C GLU A 283 -24.79 -16.32 12.42
N ALA A 284 -23.83 -16.71 11.56
CA ALA A 284 -23.69 -16.16 10.21
C ALA A 284 -24.90 -16.51 9.31
N ASP A 285 -25.35 -17.76 9.33
CA ASP A 285 -26.52 -18.21 8.59
C ASP A 285 -27.81 -17.54 9.09
N ALA A 286 -27.99 -17.42 10.41
CA ALA A 286 -29.13 -16.71 11.01
C ALA A 286 -29.15 -15.23 10.59
N LYS A 287 -27.99 -14.57 10.63
CA LYS A 287 -27.83 -13.16 10.20
C LYS A 287 -28.10 -12.98 8.71
N GLN A 288 -27.77 -13.96 7.87
CA GLN A 288 -28.08 -13.92 6.45
C GLN A 288 -29.58 -14.19 6.18
N LYS A 289 -30.21 -15.12 6.90
CA LYS A 289 -31.66 -15.37 6.82
C LYS A 289 -32.47 -14.15 7.28
N ALA A 290 -32.11 -13.54 8.40
CA ALA A 290 -32.76 -12.33 8.92
C ALA A 290 -32.74 -11.18 7.90
N ARG A 291 -31.63 -11.01 7.16
CA ARG A 291 -31.54 -10.04 6.06
C ARG A 291 -32.49 -10.34 4.90
N VAL A 292 -32.67 -11.62 4.55
CA VAL A 292 -33.62 -12.03 3.50
C VAL A 292 -35.06 -11.75 3.95
N ILE A 293 -35.41 -12.13 5.19
CA ILE A 293 -36.74 -11.90 5.77
C ILE A 293 -37.08 -10.41 5.79
N VAL A 294 -36.18 -9.55 6.29
CA VAL A 294 -36.40 -8.10 6.33
C VAL A 294 -36.46 -7.50 4.92
N ALA A 295 -35.60 -7.95 3.99
CA ALA A 295 -35.63 -7.45 2.62
C ALA A 295 -36.93 -7.82 1.89
N ASP A 296 -37.43 -9.05 2.05
CA ASP A 296 -38.65 -9.49 1.38
C ASP A 296 -39.91 -8.88 2.02
N ALA A 297 -39.96 -8.76 3.36
CA ALA A 297 -41.01 -8.04 4.05
C ALA A 297 -41.10 -6.56 3.62
N ILE A 298 -39.97 -5.88 3.40
CA ILE A 298 -39.94 -4.52 2.83
C ILE A 298 -40.35 -4.54 1.35
N GLN A 299 -39.87 -5.50 0.55
CA GLN A 299 -40.16 -5.59 -0.89
C GLN A 299 -41.65 -5.83 -1.18
N ARG A 300 -42.36 -6.55 -0.31
CA ARG A 300 -43.82 -6.76 -0.41
C ARG A 300 -44.64 -5.48 -0.17
N VAL A 301 -44.06 -4.42 0.40
CA VAL A 301 -44.76 -3.19 0.79
C VAL A 301 -44.46 -2.03 -0.17
N ALA A 302 -45.29 -1.92 -1.21
CA ALA A 302 -45.27 -0.77 -2.13
C ALA A 302 -45.88 0.48 -1.45
N SER A 303 -45.17 1.61 -1.49
CA SER A 303 -45.51 2.77 -0.67
C SER A 303 -45.00 4.09 -1.26
N ASP A 304 -45.86 4.77 -2.03
CA ASP A 304 -45.58 6.07 -2.68
C ASP A 304 -45.75 7.26 -1.71
N GLN A 305 -44.99 7.27 -0.60
CA GLN A 305 -45.07 8.34 0.39
C GLN A 305 -44.16 9.53 0.06
N THR A 306 -44.78 10.65 -0.31
CA THR A 306 -44.11 11.94 -0.47
C THR A 306 -44.07 12.69 0.86
N ALA A 307 -42.92 13.31 1.19
CA ALA A 307 -42.76 14.04 2.44
C ALA A 307 -43.67 15.29 2.47
N GLN A 308 -44.62 15.33 3.42
CA GLN A 308 -45.65 16.36 3.48
C GLN A 308 -45.17 17.59 4.25
N THR A 309 -45.27 18.77 3.63
CA THR A 309 -44.86 20.05 4.23
C THR A 309 -45.81 20.45 5.36
N VAL A 310 -45.27 20.88 6.51
CA VAL A 310 -46.03 21.24 7.72
C VAL A 310 -46.81 22.58 7.59
N VAL A 311 -46.72 23.24 6.44
CA VAL A 311 -47.44 24.48 6.11
C VAL A 311 -48.44 24.19 4.98
N SER A 312 -49.71 24.51 5.19
CA SER A 312 -50.72 24.42 4.15
C SER A 312 -50.72 25.70 3.31
N VAL A 313 -50.32 25.59 2.04
CA VAL A 313 -50.37 26.69 1.06
C VAL A 313 -51.74 26.66 0.37
N LEU A 314 -52.53 27.71 0.54
CA LEU A 314 -53.77 27.90 -0.21
C LEU A 314 -53.52 28.88 -1.36
N HIS A 315 -53.75 28.42 -2.58
CA HIS A 315 -53.64 29.24 -3.80
C HIS A 315 -54.96 29.99 -4.01
N LEU A 316 -54.87 31.27 -4.35
CA LEU A 316 -55.99 32.17 -4.60
C LEU A 316 -56.16 32.40 -6.11
N PRO A 317 -57.39 32.58 -6.62
CA PRO A 317 -57.61 32.83 -8.04
C PRO A 317 -57.26 34.26 -8.48
N ASN A 318 -57.10 35.21 -7.53
CA ASN A 318 -56.49 36.54 -7.73
C ASN A 318 -56.20 37.22 -6.37
N ASP A 319 -55.43 38.31 -6.38
CA ASP A 319 -55.17 39.12 -5.17
C ASP A 319 -56.40 39.93 -4.68
N GLU A 320 -57.49 40.05 -5.45
CA GLU A 320 -58.74 40.62 -4.94
C GLU A 320 -59.43 39.71 -3.90
N VAL A 321 -59.21 38.39 -4.00
CA VAL A 321 -59.54 37.44 -2.93
C VAL A 321 -58.66 37.71 -1.71
N LYS A 322 -57.35 37.92 -1.89
CA LYS A 322 -56.41 38.24 -0.80
C LYS A 322 -56.87 39.47 -0.01
N GLY A 323 -57.30 40.52 -0.70
CA GLY A 323 -57.91 41.72 -0.09
C GLY A 323 -59.24 41.45 0.65
N ARG A 324 -60.09 40.55 0.14
CA ARG A 324 -61.34 40.13 0.81
C ARG A 324 -61.09 39.28 2.07
N ILE A 325 -60.05 38.44 2.07
CA ILE A 325 -59.63 37.62 3.23
C ILE A 325 -59.21 38.53 4.39
N ILE A 326 -58.41 39.57 4.11
CA ILE A 326 -58.04 40.58 5.13
C ILE A 326 -59.30 41.35 5.58
N GLY A 327 -60.06 41.89 4.63
CA GLY A 327 -61.17 42.80 4.89
C GLY A 327 -60.72 44.16 5.43
N ARG A 328 -61.67 45.08 5.66
CA ARG A 328 -61.35 46.40 6.22
C ARG A 328 -60.75 46.24 7.63
N GLU A 329 -59.60 46.89 7.87
CA GLU A 329 -58.88 46.89 9.16
C GLU A 329 -58.49 45.48 9.69
N GLY A 330 -58.45 44.47 8.82
CA GLY A 330 -58.23 43.09 9.22
C GLY A 330 -59.44 42.42 9.89
N ARG A 331 -60.65 42.98 9.76
CA ARG A 331 -61.86 42.44 10.40
C ARG A 331 -62.17 40.99 9.99
N ASN A 332 -61.97 40.65 8.72
CA ASN A 332 -62.33 39.32 8.21
C ASN A 332 -61.31 38.27 8.65
N ILE A 333 -60.02 38.55 8.47
CA ILE A 333 -58.94 37.69 8.95
C ILE A 333 -59.03 37.46 10.46
N ARG A 334 -59.21 38.52 11.28
CA ARG A 334 -59.37 38.35 12.73
C ARG A 334 -60.57 37.50 13.11
N ALA A 335 -61.71 37.64 12.42
CA ALA A 335 -62.88 36.80 12.64
C ALA A 335 -62.59 35.33 12.28
N PHE A 336 -61.92 35.09 11.15
CA PHE A 336 -61.49 33.76 10.74
C PHE A 336 -60.52 33.12 11.75
N GLU A 337 -59.49 33.85 12.18
CA GLU A 337 -58.52 33.38 13.19
C GLU A 337 -59.20 33.08 14.54
N THR A 338 -60.18 33.90 14.94
CA THR A 338 -60.93 33.73 16.19
C THR A 338 -61.90 32.55 16.15
N VAL A 339 -62.60 32.32 15.03
CA VAL A 339 -63.57 31.22 14.86
C VAL A 339 -62.86 29.88 14.64
N THR A 340 -61.89 29.84 13.72
CA THR A 340 -61.23 28.58 13.32
C THR A 340 -60.09 28.16 14.24
N GLY A 341 -59.47 29.10 14.97
CA GLY A 341 -58.22 28.87 15.70
C GLY A 341 -57.00 28.60 14.79
N VAL A 342 -57.06 29.01 13.51
CA VAL A 342 -55.98 28.88 12.52
C VAL A 342 -55.46 30.28 12.16
N ASN A 343 -54.17 30.51 12.35
CA ASN A 343 -53.52 31.78 11.99
C ASN A 343 -53.33 31.85 10.46
N VAL A 344 -53.60 33.02 9.89
CA VAL A 344 -53.58 33.24 8.43
C VAL A 344 -52.41 34.14 8.07
N ILE A 345 -51.29 33.53 7.68
CA ILE A 345 -50.07 34.28 7.35
C ILE A 345 -50.19 34.78 5.90
N ILE A 346 -50.22 36.11 5.76
CA ILE A 346 -50.29 36.83 4.50
C ILE A 346 -48.96 37.57 4.34
N ASP A 347 -48.25 37.25 3.27
CA ASP A 347 -46.89 37.71 2.96
C ASP A 347 -46.84 38.28 1.52
N ASP A 348 -45.69 38.80 1.10
CA ASP A 348 -45.47 39.39 -0.24
C ASP A 348 -45.55 38.36 -1.40
N THR A 349 -45.78 37.07 -1.10
CA THR A 349 -46.05 36.04 -2.12
C THR A 349 -47.38 36.33 -2.83
N PRO A 350 -47.41 36.57 -4.16
CA PRO A 350 -48.65 36.83 -4.89
C PRO A 350 -49.56 35.60 -4.94
N GLU A 351 -50.87 35.80 -4.99
CA GLU A 351 -51.87 34.73 -5.23
C GLU A 351 -51.81 33.54 -4.26
N ALA A 352 -51.19 33.69 -3.09
CA ALA A 352 -51.07 32.64 -2.08
C ALA A 352 -51.26 33.16 -0.65
N VAL A 353 -51.76 32.27 0.22
CA VAL A 353 -51.93 32.49 1.66
C VAL A 353 -51.48 31.23 2.41
N LEU A 354 -50.78 31.40 3.54
CA LEU A 354 -50.22 30.30 4.32
C LEU A 354 -51.03 30.09 5.61
N LEU A 355 -51.56 28.88 5.80
CA LEU A 355 -52.34 28.53 6.98
C LEU A 355 -51.46 27.83 8.03
N SER A 356 -51.43 28.42 9.23
CA SER A 356 -50.61 27.96 10.36
C SER A 356 -51.47 27.64 11.58
N CYS A 357 -51.51 26.37 11.95
CA CYS A 357 -52.09 25.89 13.20
C CYS A 357 -51.33 24.65 13.67
N PHE A 358 -51.19 24.49 14.98
CA PHE A 358 -50.45 23.39 15.61
C PHE A 358 -51.24 22.06 15.57
N ASP A 359 -52.55 22.14 15.79
CA ASP A 359 -53.51 21.06 15.55
C ASP A 359 -53.71 20.88 14.02
N PRO A 360 -53.32 19.72 13.46
CA PRO A 360 -53.38 19.50 12.00
C PRO A 360 -54.82 19.33 11.48
N VAL A 361 -55.72 18.77 12.29
CA VAL A 361 -57.12 18.58 11.91
C VAL A 361 -57.79 19.95 11.84
N ARG A 362 -57.52 20.82 12.82
CA ARG A 362 -57.97 22.22 12.81
C ARG A 362 -57.37 23.02 11.65
N ARG A 363 -56.11 22.79 11.30
CA ARG A 363 -55.46 23.39 10.11
C ARG A 363 -56.22 23.03 8.83
N GLU A 364 -56.64 21.77 8.69
CA GLU A 364 -57.44 21.30 7.55
C GLU A 364 -58.87 21.87 7.56
N ILE A 365 -59.54 21.90 8.71
CA ILE A 365 -60.85 22.57 8.86
C ILE A 365 -60.74 24.03 8.42
N GLY A 366 -59.69 24.74 8.84
CA GLY A 366 -59.40 26.10 8.37
C GLY A 366 -59.17 26.17 6.86
N ARG A 367 -58.42 25.22 6.27
CA ARG A 367 -58.20 25.17 4.82
C ARG A 367 -59.51 25.01 4.04
N ILE A 368 -60.38 24.09 4.45
CA ILE A 368 -61.68 23.85 3.82
C ILE A 368 -62.63 25.03 4.07
N THR A 369 -62.66 25.59 5.29
CA THR A 369 -63.42 26.82 5.61
C THR A 369 -63.04 27.96 4.68
N LEU A 370 -61.73 28.19 4.48
CA LEU A 370 -61.24 29.27 3.65
C LEU A 370 -61.53 29.01 2.16
N GLN A 371 -61.40 27.77 1.68
CA GLN A 371 -61.80 27.39 0.32
C GLN A 371 -63.30 27.68 0.08
N MET A 372 -64.20 27.21 0.95
CA MET A 372 -65.64 27.49 0.83
C MET A 372 -65.98 28.99 0.78
N LEU A 373 -65.23 29.81 1.51
CA LEU A 373 -65.39 31.27 1.55
C LEU A 373 -64.85 31.98 0.29
N ILE A 374 -63.84 31.39 -0.37
CA ILE A 374 -63.33 31.84 -1.67
C ILE A 374 -64.36 31.48 -2.76
N ASP A 375 -64.94 30.29 -2.69
CA ASP A 375 -65.88 29.76 -3.69
C ASP A 375 -67.27 30.46 -3.63
N ASP A 376 -67.80 30.77 -2.44
CA ASP A 376 -68.98 31.68 -2.28
C ASP A 376 -68.60 33.15 -2.59
N GLY A 377 -67.30 33.47 -2.56
CA GLY A 377 -66.74 34.80 -2.80
C GLY A 377 -67.06 35.86 -1.73
N ARG A 378 -67.82 35.49 -0.68
CA ARG A 378 -68.36 36.36 0.37
C ARG A 378 -67.69 36.08 1.71
N ILE A 379 -66.69 36.89 2.04
CA ILE A 379 -65.95 36.77 3.29
C ILE A 379 -66.45 37.82 4.28
N HIS A 380 -67.16 37.39 5.32
CA HIS A 380 -67.58 38.21 6.47
C HIS A 380 -67.88 37.31 7.69
N PRO A 381 -67.83 37.82 8.94
CA PRO A 381 -67.85 37.00 10.16
C PRO A 381 -68.93 35.92 10.22
N HIS A 382 -70.19 36.26 9.93
CA HIS A 382 -71.28 35.28 9.99
C HIS A 382 -71.16 34.14 8.95
N ARG A 383 -70.63 34.42 7.76
CA ARG A 383 -70.35 33.39 6.73
C ARG A 383 -69.15 32.53 7.11
N ILE A 384 -68.18 33.08 7.86
CA ILE A 384 -67.04 32.34 8.40
C ILE A 384 -67.53 31.30 9.42
N GLU A 385 -68.47 31.66 10.30
CA GLU A 385 -69.12 30.75 11.25
C GLU A 385 -69.87 29.61 10.51
N GLU A 386 -70.73 29.96 9.55
CA GLU A 386 -71.49 28.97 8.74
C GLU A 386 -70.61 28.09 7.83
N ALA A 387 -69.43 28.56 7.43
CA ALA A 387 -68.45 27.76 6.68
C ALA A 387 -67.63 26.86 7.59
N TYR A 388 -67.31 27.30 8.82
CA TYR A 388 -66.52 26.55 9.78
C TYR A 388 -67.22 25.26 10.24
N GLU A 389 -68.48 25.32 10.67
CA GLU A 389 -69.19 24.11 11.11
C GLU A 389 -69.40 23.11 9.95
N ARG A 390 -69.64 23.58 8.71
CA ARG A 390 -69.71 22.70 7.52
C ARG A 390 -68.37 22.06 7.18
N ALA A 391 -67.27 22.83 7.25
CA ALA A 391 -65.92 22.31 7.02
C ALA A 391 -65.51 21.30 8.11
N ARG A 392 -65.97 21.50 9.34
CA ARG A 392 -65.78 20.58 10.47
C ARG A 392 -66.51 19.25 10.23
N ASP A 393 -67.81 19.28 9.91
CA ASP A 393 -68.58 18.08 9.56
C ASP A 393 -67.94 17.31 8.39
N GLU A 394 -67.46 18.04 7.36
CA GLU A 394 -66.75 17.44 6.23
C GLU A 394 -65.43 16.77 6.64
N VAL A 395 -64.62 17.42 7.48
CA VAL A 395 -63.36 16.84 7.98
C VAL A 395 -63.61 15.63 8.89
N ASP A 396 -64.62 15.64 9.75
CA ASP A 396 -64.94 14.47 10.60
C ASP A 396 -65.39 13.26 9.76
N VAL A 397 -66.14 13.48 8.65
CA VAL A 397 -66.47 12.43 7.67
C VAL A 397 -65.22 11.95 6.91
N LEU A 398 -64.33 12.86 6.52
CA LEU A 398 -63.06 12.53 5.85
C LEU A 398 -62.05 11.82 6.76
N CYS A 399 -62.08 12.07 8.06
CA CYS A 399 -61.31 11.35 9.07
C CYS A 399 -61.85 9.93 9.25
N ARG A 400 -63.18 9.78 9.44
CA ARG A 400 -63.81 8.47 9.65
C ARG A 400 -63.57 7.52 8.49
N ARG A 401 -63.80 7.98 7.25
CA ARG A 401 -63.53 7.18 6.04
C ARG A 401 -62.08 6.73 5.96
N ALA A 402 -61.12 7.61 6.28
CA ALA A 402 -59.71 7.23 6.25
C ALA A 402 -59.32 6.20 7.31
N ALA A 403 -60.01 6.18 8.47
CA ALA A 403 -59.85 5.10 9.44
C ALA A 403 -60.45 3.79 8.92
N GLU A 404 -61.66 3.83 8.34
CA GLU A 404 -62.32 2.68 7.70
C GLU A 404 -61.45 2.09 6.57
N ASP A 405 -60.93 2.93 5.67
CA ASP A 405 -60.02 2.58 4.58
C ASP A 405 -58.70 1.97 5.11
N ALA A 406 -58.11 2.56 6.15
CA ALA A 406 -56.84 2.11 6.72
C ALA A 406 -56.97 0.76 7.44
N VAL A 407 -58.03 0.56 8.21
CA VAL A 407 -58.32 -0.69 8.94
C VAL A 407 -58.63 -1.83 7.96
N LEU A 408 -59.38 -1.53 6.88
CA LEU A 408 -59.60 -2.47 5.78
C LEU A 408 -58.30 -2.83 5.05
N ALA A 409 -57.40 -1.86 4.83
CA ALA A 409 -56.11 -2.10 4.18
C ALA A 409 -55.20 -3.02 5.01
N VAL A 410 -55.13 -2.83 6.34
CA VAL A 410 -54.32 -3.69 7.23
C VAL A 410 -55.02 -5.00 7.65
N ASP A 411 -56.24 -5.25 7.14
CA ASP A 411 -57.00 -6.48 7.34
C ASP A 411 -57.18 -6.78 8.85
N LEU A 412 -57.76 -5.81 9.57
CA LEU A 412 -58.13 -5.89 10.99
C LEU A 412 -59.65 -5.77 11.18
N ASP A 413 -60.24 -6.69 11.93
CA ASP A 413 -61.65 -6.63 12.35
C ASP A 413 -61.84 -5.82 13.64
N ASP A 414 -63.06 -5.31 13.85
CA ASP A 414 -63.63 -4.84 15.13
C ASP A 414 -62.70 -3.94 15.98
N LEU A 415 -62.55 -2.68 15.58
CA LEU A 415 -61.89 -1.63 16.36
C LEU A 415 -62.92 -0.73 17.06
N HIS A 416 -62.70 -0.45 18.35
CA HIS A 416 -63.62 0.37 19.15
C HIS A 416 -63.86 1.75 18.50
N PRO A 417 -65.10 2.28 18.46
CA PRO A 417 -65.42 3.53 17.73
C PRO A 417 -64.56 4.75 18.11
N GLU A 418 -64.10 4.82 19.35
CA GLU A 418 -63.19 5.90 19.79
C GLU A 418 -61.77 5.72 19.25
N LEU A 419 -61.27 4.47 19.14
CA LEU A 419 -59.99 4.19 18.48
C LEU A 419 -60.07 4.53 16.99
N MET A 420 -61.19 4.18 16.32
CA MET A 420 -61.46 4.58 14.93
C MET A 420 -61.45 6.10 14.74
N TYR A 421 -62.02 6.86 15.68
CA TYR A 421 -61.99 8.33 15.65
C TYR A 421 -60.55 8.87 15.76
N LEU A 422 -59.77 8.36 16.71
CA LEU A 422 -58.37 8.77 16.91
C LEU A 422 -57.47 8.42 15.71
N VAL A 423 -57.59 7.20 15.17
CA VAL A 423 -56.91 6.76 13.94
C VAL A 423 -57.25 7.69 12.76
N GLY A 424 -58.53 8.08 12.62
CA GLY A 424 -58.98 9.00 11.56
C GLY A 424 -58.32 10.38 11.63
N ARG A 425 -58.08 10.92 12.84
CA ARG A 425 -57.37 12.21 13.03
C ARG A 425 -55.91 12.16 12.59
N LEU A 426 -55.26 10.98 12.65
CA LEU A 426 -53.86 10.80 12.24
C LEU A 426 -53.65 10.96 10.73
N LYS A 427 -54.71 10.91 9.91
CA LYS A 427 -54.70 11.25 8.47
C LYS A 427 -54.08 12.61 8.18
N TYR A 428 -54.23 13.58 9.09
CA TYR A 428 -53.71 14.93 8.94
C TYR A 428 -52.44 15.18 9.77
N ARG A 429 -52.11 14.31 10.74
CA ARG A 429 -50.90 14.42 11.56
C ARG A 429 -49.68 13.97 10.74
N THR A 430 -48.61 14.75 10.82
CA THR A 430 -47.28 14.36 10.30
C THR A 430 -46.28 14.24 11.45
N SER A 431 -45.35 13.29 11.33
CA SER A 431 -44.24 13.03 12.24
C SER A 431 -42.99 12.79 11.40
N TYR A 432 -41.85 13.40 11.75
CA TYR A 432 -40.58 13.40 10.98
C TYR A 432 -40.64 13.92 9.51
N GLY A 433 -41.84 14.16 8.96
CA GLY A 433 -42.11 14.51 7.56
C GLY A 433 -42.98 13.48 6.82
N GLN A 434 -43.24 12.32 7.43
CA GLN A 434 -44.19 11.30 6.96
C GLN A 434 -45.61 11.59 7.50
N ASN A 435 -46.62 11.05 6.82
CA ASN A 435 -48.00 11.03 7.28
C ASN A 435 -48.20 9.91 8.32
N VAL A 436 -48.76 10.20 9.50
CA VAL A 436 -48.82 9.21 10.59
C VAL A 436 -49.74 8.05 10.25
N LEU A 437 -50.94 8.30 9.69
CA LEU A 437 -51.84 7.21 9.30
C LEU A 437 -51.24 6.30 8.20
N GLY A 438 -50.55 6.90 7.22
CA GLY A 438 -49.82 6.12 6.20
C GLY A 438 -48.67 5.29 6.79
N HIS A 439 -47.96 5.84 7.78
CA HIS A 439 -46.90 5.15 8.52
C HIS A 439 -47.44 3.99 9.38
N LEU A 440 -48.61 4.13 10.03
CA LEU A 440 -49.28 3.05 10.76
C LEU A 440 -49.65 1.88 9.84
N VAL A 441 -50.24 2.18 8.67
CA VAL A 441 -50.59 1.15 7.66
C VAL A 441 -49.34 0.43 7.14
N GLU A 442 -48.29 1.18 6.78
CA GLU A 442 -47.02 0.61 6.33
C GLU A 442 -46.35 -0.26 7.41
N THR A 443 -46.32 0.22 8.66
CA THR A 443 -45.71 -0.47 9.80
C THR A 443 -46.48 -1.76 10.11
N ALA A 444 -47.81 -1.75 10.08
CA ALA A 444 -48.64 -2.94 10.22
C ALA A 444 -48.37 -3.98 9.11
N HIS A 445 -48.23 -3.56 7.85
CA HIS A 445 -47.89 -4.47 6.75
C HIS A 445 -46.49 -5.08 6.88
N ILE A 446 -45.48 -4.29 7.25
CA ILE A 446 -44.12 -4.80 7.49
C ILE A 446 -44.13 -5.80 8.66
N ALA A 447 -44.79 -5.47 9.77
CA ALA A 447 -44.85 -6.32 10.95
C ALA A 447 -45.59 -7.65 10.65
N ARG A 448 -46.71 -7.59 9.91
CA ARG A 448 -47.43 -8.76 9.40
C ARG A 448 -46.53 -9.65 8.55
N GLY A 449 -45.76 -9.07 7.63
CA GLY A 449 -44.80 -9.79 6.77
C GLY A 449 -43.69 -10.47 7.56
N LEU A 450 -43.06 -9.75 8.50
CA LEU A 450 -42.01 -10.30 9.37
C LEU A 450 -42.53 -11.48 10.22
N ALA A 451 -43.74 -11.36 10.79
CA ALA A 451 -44.35 -12.42 11.58
C ALA A 451 -44.63 -13.69 10.76
N GLN A 452 -45.18 -13.54 9.55
CA GLN A 452 -45.46 -14.65 8.63
C GLN A 452 -44.18 -15.42 8.23
N GLU A 453 -43.10 -14.71 7.89
CA GLU A 453 -41.82 -15.33 7.52
C GLU A 453 -41.10 -15.99 8.73
N LEU A 454 -41.46 -15.61 9.96
CA LEU A 454 -40.99 -16.23 11.20
C LEU A 454 -41.91 -17.35 11.72
N GLY A 455 -43.08 -17.55 11.11
CA GLY A 455 -44.07 -18.55 11.56
C GLY A 455 -44.84 -18.17 12.83
N ILE A 456 -44.92 -16.87 13.13
CA ILE A 456 -45.65 -16.30 14.28
C ILE A 456 -47.05 -15.87 13.82
N ASP A 457 -48.05 -15.91 14.71
CA ASP A 457 -49.39 -15.41 14.42
C ASP A 457 -49.33 -13.89 14.12
N PRO A 458 -49.69 -13.43 12.91
CA PRO A 458 -49.64 -12.02 12.57
C PRO A 458 -50.68 -11.17 13.32
N THR A 459 -51.69 -11.76 13.98
CA THR A 459 -52.85 -11.03 14.51
C THR A 459 -52.47 -9.95 15.54
N VAL A 460 -51.83 -10.34 16.65
CA VAL A 460 -51.45 -9.44 17.75
C VAL A 460 -50.45 -8.39 17.27
N VAL A 461 -49.43 -8.81 16.52
CA VAL A 461 -48.35 -7.95 16.02
C VAL A 461 -48.82 -6.98 14.94
N THR A 462 -49.74 -7.36 14.03
CA THR A 462 -50.35 -6.41 13.08
C THR A 462 -51.15 -5.33 13.83
N ARG A 463 -51.92 -5.74 14.85
CA ARG A 463 -52.78 -4.84 15.62
C ARG A 463 -51.98 -3.89 16.50
N GLY A 464 -50.94 -4.38 17.18
CA GLY A 464 -49.96 -3.56 17.90
C GLY A 464 -49.22 -2.60 16.98
N ALA A 465 -48.72 -3.07 15.84
CA ALA A 465 -48.03 -2.24 14.85
C ALA A 465 -48.93 -1.17 14.19
N PHE A 466 -50.23 -1.44 14.03
CA PHE A 466 -51.20 -0.45 13.56
C PHE A 466 -51.58 0.60 14.61
N LEU A 467 -51.44 0.29 15.91
CA LEU A 467 -51.85 1.16 17.01
C LEU A 467 -50.69 1.84 17.76
N HIS A 468 -49.43 1.46 17.50
CA HIS A 468 -48.25 1.91 18.27
C HIS A 468 -48.18 3.44 18.43
N ASP A 469 -48.51 4.17 17.37
CA ASP A 469 -48.39 5.63 17.32
C ASP A 469 -49.67 6.39 17.72
N ILE A 470 -50.73 5.68 18.16
CA ILE A 470 -52.07 6.27 18.33
C ILE A 470 -52.12 7.42 19.35
N GLY A 471 -51.22 7.41 20.35
CA GLY A 471 -51.09 8.50 21.31
C GLY A 471 -50.80 9.86 20.65
N LYS A 472 -50.20 9.90 19.44
CA LYS A 472 -49.95 11.16 18.68
C LYS A 472 -51.23 11.87 18.20
N ALA A 473 -52.41 11.27 18.40
CA ALA A 473 -53.70 11.94 18.25
C ALA A 473 -54.09 12.83 19.45
N LEU A 474 -53.44 12.66 20.62
CA LEU A 474 -53.82 13.25 21.91
C LEU A 474 -52.66 13.90 22.70
N THR A 475 -51.44 13.96 22.15
CA THR A 475 -50.23 14.53 22.81
C THR A 475 -50.35 15.98 23.27
N HIS A 476 -51.40 16.70 22.86
CA HIS A 476 -51.63 18.11 23.23
C HIS A 476 -52.62 18.27 24.38
N GLU A 477 -53.24 17.16 24.80
CA GLU A 477 -54.33 17.08 25.78
C GLU A 477 -53.97 16.13 26.95
N ALA A 478 -53.09 15.14 26.72
CA ALA A 478 -52.60 14.19 27.72
C ALA A 478 -51.16 14.47 28.20
N GLN A 479 -50.83 14.07 29.43
CA GLN A 479 -49.46 14.11 29.97
C GLN A 479 -48.83 12.71 29.89
N GLY A 480 -47.67 12.61 29.23
CA GLY A 480 -46.93 11.36 29.03
C GLY A 480 -46.28 11.32 27.65
N SER A 481 -45.54 10.25 27.34
CA SER A 481 -45.13 9.95 25.96
C SER A 481 -46.26 9.29 25.19
N HIS A 482 -46.24 9.38 23.85
CA HIS A 482 -47.32 8.84 23.02
C HIS A 482 -47.43 7.31 23.09
N ALA A 483 -46.33 6.61 23.42
CA ALA A 483 -46.32 5.17 23.66
C ALA A 483 -47.13 4.79 24.90
N LEU A 484 -46.84 5.40 26.05
CA LEU A 484 -47.56 5.14 27.31
C LEU A 484 -49.03 5.58 27.21
N VAL A 485 -49.29 6.77 26.68
CA VAL A 485 -50.66 7.28 26.45
C VAL A 485 -51.43 6.38 25.47
N GLY A 486 -50.77 5.90 24.41
CA GLY A 486 -51.35 4.97 23.44
C GLY A 486 -51.75 3.63 24.07
N ALA A 487 -50.90 3.07 24.94
CA ALA A 487 -51.15 1.81 25.62
C ALA A 487 -52.27 1.92 26.66
N GLU A 488 -52.36 3.04 27.40
CA GLU A 488 -53.50 3.34 28.27
C GLU A 488 -54.82 3.44 27.48
N LEU A 489 -54.81 4.12 26.34
CA LEU A 489 -55.99 4.23 25.45
C LEU A 489 -56.43 2.87 24.90
N ALA A 490 -55.47 2.04 24.47
CA ALA A 490 -55.74 0.69 23.98
C ALA A 490 -56.42 -0.17 25.06
N ARG A 491 -55.82 -0.28 26.26
CA ARG A 491 -56.41 -0.99 27.40
C ARG A 491 -57.79 -0.46 27.78
N LYS A 492 -57.95 0.87 27.82
CA LYS A 492 -59.21 1.55 28.16
C LYS A 492 -60.36 1.20 27.20
N TYR A 493 -60.05 0.97 25.92
CA TYR A 493 -61.05 0.70 24.88
C TYR A 493 -61.12 -0.78 24.45
N GLY A 494 -60.52 -1.69 25.23
CA GLY A 494 -60.76 -3.14 25.13
C GLY A 494 -59.71 -3.94 24.36
N GLU A 495 -58.59 -3.34 23.98
CA GLU A 495 -57.45 -4.08 23.42
C GLU A 495 -56.78 -4.97 24.49
N SER A 496 -56.16 -6.07 24.04
CA SER A 496 -55.43 -6.98 24.93
C SER A 496 -54.16 -6.35 25.51
N ASP A 497 -53.70 -6.86 26.66
CA ASP A 497 -52.42 -6.43 27.25
C ASP A 497 -51.23 -6.72 26.33
N ASP A 498 -51.27 -7.73 25.47
CA ASP A 498 -50.20 -8.00 24.49
C ASP A 498 -50.15 -6.93 23.39
N VAL A 499 -51.31 -6.47 22.90
CA VAL A 499 -51.42 -5.35 21.96
C VAL A 499 -50.97 -4.05 22.64
N ALA A 500 -51.41 -3.79 23.86
CA ALA A 500 -50.97 -2.64 24.65
C ALA A 500 -49.47 -2.67 24.95
N HIS A 501 -48.89 -3.86 25.16
CA HIS A 501 -47.46 -4.03 25.39
C HIS A 501 -46.64 -3.68 24.14
N CYS A 502 -47.09 -4.08 22.95
CA CYS A 502 -46.49 -3.60 21.69
C CYS A 502 -46.52 -2.06 21.57
N ILE A 503 -47.57 -1.41 22.09
CA ILE A 503 -47.74 0.05 22.02
C ILE A 503 -46.86 0.79 23.05
N GLU A 504 -46.69 0.29 24.28
CA GLU A 504 -45.78 0.92 25.26
C GLU A 504 -44.30 0.61 25.00
N ALA A 505 -43.98 -0.56 24.46
CA ALA A 505 -42.59 -0.99 24.23
C ALA A 505 -41.96 -0.45 22.94
N HIS A 506 -42.71 0.12 21.99
CA HIS A 506 -42.15 0.49 20.66
C HIS A 506 -41.04 1.58 20.69
N HIS A 507 -40.87 2.28 21.81
CA HIS A 507 -39.77 3.23 22.06
C HIS A 507 -38.97 2.91 23.33
N ASP A 508 -38.97 1.64 23.78
CA ASP A 508 -38.25 1.14 24.98
C ASP A 508 -38.64 1.80 26.32
N GLU A 509 -39.77 2.50 26.40
CA GLU A 509 -40.36 3.03 27.65
C GLU A 509 -40.67 1.90 28.65
N VAL A 510 -41.02 0.74 28.10
CA VAL A 510 -41.06 -0.56 28.78
C VAL A 510 -40.21 -1.52 27.95
N ALA A 511 -39.38 -2.34 28.59
CA ALA A 511 -38.56 -3.33 27.88
C ALA A 511 -39.46 -4.37 27.16
N PRO A 512 -39.23 -4.67 25.87
CA PRO A 512 -40.05 -5.62 25.11
C PRO A 512 -39.91 -7.04 25.67
N ALA A 513 -41.02 -7.57 26.21
CA ALA A 513 -41.11 -8.90 26.81
C ALA A 513 -41.68 -9.96 25.86
N THR A 514 -42.34 -9.54 24.77
CA THR A 514 -42.95 -10.42 23.75
C THR A 514 -42.22 -10.29 22.42
N VAL A 515 -42.36 -11.28 21.53
CA VAL A 515 -41.70 -11.23 20.20
C VAL A 515 -42.42 -10.22 19.31
N GLU A 516 -43.74 -10.11 19.48
CA GLU A 516 -44.66 -9.18 18.85
C GLU A 516 -44.24 -7.72 19.09
N ALA A 517 -43.79 -7.38 20.31
CA ALA A 517 -43.26 -6.05 20.63
C ALA A 517 -41.94 -5.77 19.89
N VAL A 518 -41.01 -6.74 19.84
CA VAL A 518 -39.75 -6.61 19.07
C VAL A 518 -40.01 -6.48 17.57
N LEU A 519 -41.02 -7.18 17.04
CA LEU A 519 -41.42 -7.05 15.63
C LEU A 519 -42.11 -5.71 15.34
N THR A 520 -42.85 -5.15 16.30
CA THR A 520 -43.40 -3.79 16.20
C THR A 520 -42.29 -2.74 16.15
N GLN A 521 -41.30 -2.80 17.06
CA GLN A 521 -40.09 -1.95 17.04
C GLN A 521 -39.33 -2.05 15.71
N ALA A 522 -39.15 -3.28 15.20
CA ALA A 522 -38.45 -3.52 13.95
C ALA A 522 -39.20 -2.96 12.73
N ALA A 523 -40.53 -3.04 12.73
CA ALA A 523 -41.36 -2.54 11.65
C ALA A 523 -41.43 -1.01 11.59
N ASP A 524 -41.60 -0.32 12.74
CA ASP A 524 -41.48 1.15 12.84
C ASP A 524 -40.11 1.59 12.28
N SER A 525 -39.04 0.98 12.79
CA SER A 525 -37.66 1.25 12.34
C SER A 525 -37.48 1.10 10.81
N CYS A 526 -38.22 0.19 10.16
CA CYS A 526 -38.19 -0.01 8.71
C CYS A 526 -39.04 1.00 7.90
N SER A 527 -40.06 1.62 8.52
CA SER A 527 -40.85 2.69 7.91
C SER A 527 -40.21 4.06 8.14
N GLY A 528 -39.89 4.41 9.40
CA GLY A 528 -39.29 5.68 9.79
C GLY A 528 -37.78 5.80 9.53
N GLY A 529 -37.13 4.72 9.07
CA GLY A 529 -35.68 4.69 8.76
C GLY A 529 -35.31 5.04 7.31
N ARG A 530 -36.29 5.25 6.42
CA ARG A 530 -36.04 5.37 4.98
C ARG A 530 -35.34 6.68 4.58
N PRO A 531 -34.37 6.68 3.65
CA PRO A 531 -33.69 7.91 3.22
C PRO A 531 -34.65 8.98 2.68
N GLY A 532 -34.69 10.14 3.35
CA GLY A 532 -35.63 11.23 3.06
C GLY A 532 -36.74 11.39 4.11
N ALA A 533 -37.01 10.36 4.92
CA ALA A 533 -38.03 10.39 5.98
C ALA A 533 -37.62 11.18 7.25
N ARG A 534 -36.34 11.55 7.38
CA ARG A 534 -35.84 12.33 8.53
C ARG A 534 -35.16 13.62 8.06
N ARG A 535 -35.71 14.78 8.48
CA ARG A 535 -35.13 16.13 8.28
C ARG A 535 -35.09 16.86 9.62
N GLU A 536 -34.01 16.66 10.36
CA GLU A 536 -33.81 17.11 11.76
C GLU A 536 -33.98 18.63 12.00
N SER A 537 -33.95 19.46 10.94
CA SER A 537 -33.98 20.92 11.04
C SER A 537 -35.35 21.51 11.41
N LEU A 538 -36.46 20.84 11.07
CA LEU A 538 -37.80 21.38 11.32
C LEU A 538 -38.34 20.98 12.70
N GLU A 539 -38.00 19.79 13.17
CA GLU A 539 -38.52 19.20 14.40
C GLU A 539 -37.95 19.85 15.66
N ASN A 540 -36.65 20.13 15.66
CA ASN A 540 -35.99 20.98 16.65
C ASN A 540 -36.63 22.38 16.76
N TYR A 541 -37.34 22.85 15.74
CA TYR A 541 -38.10 24.10 15.78
C TYR A 541 -39.52 23.91 16.31
N VAL A 542 -40.20 22.79 15.99
CA VAL A 542 -41.50 22.42 16.58
C VAL A 542 -41.38 22.22 18.10
N GLN A 543 -40.43 21.42 18.57
CA GLN A 543 -40.23 21.19 20.02
C GLN A 543 -39.93 22.49 20.80
N ARG A 544 -39.30 23.48 20.16
CA ARG A 544 -39.09 24.82 20.77
C ARG A 544 -40.40 25.60 20.90
N LEU A 545 -41.31 25.52 19.93
CA LEU A 545 -42.62 26.15 20.02
C LEU A 545 -43.49 25.47 21.09
N GLU A 546 -43.54 24.14 21.07
CA GLU A 546 -44.27 23.33 22.06
C GLU A 546 -43.85 23.68 23.49
N ARG A 547 -42.54 23.84 23.73
CA ARG A 547 -41.99 24.19 25.03
C ARG A 547 -42.26 25.65 25.44
N ILE A 548 -42.30 26.59 24.49
CA ILE A 548 -42.74 27.98 24.74
C ILE A 548 -44.22 28.01 25.17
N GLU A 549 -45.08 27.25 24.49
CA GLU A 549 -46.51 27.20 24.83
C GLU A 549 -46.74 26.52 26.19
N ALA A 550 -46.03 25.42 26.48
CA ALA A 550 -46.12 24.71 27.76
C ALA A 550 -45.75 25.59 28.97
N ILE A 551 -44.69 26.40 28.87
CA ILE A 551 -44.26 27.33 29.95
C ILE A 551 -45.38 28.31 30.32
N ALA A 552 -46.12 28.80 29.33
CA ALA A 552 -47.24 29.71 29.57
C ALA A 552 -48.52 28.97 30.02
N ASN A 553 -48.81 27.79 29.43
CA ASN A 553 -50.03 27.04 29.72
C ASN A 553 -50.01 26.41 31.13
N ALA A 554 -48.82 26.22 31.71
CA ALA A 554 -48.64 25.82 33.10
C ALA A 554 -49.00 26.92 34.15
N LYS A 555 -49.26 28.16 33.72
CA LYS A 555 -49.58 29.27 34.63
C LYS A 555 -51.05 29.29 35.02
N LYS A 556 -51.33 29.53 36.31
CA LYS A 556 -52.68 29.62 36.85
C LYS A 556 -53.49 30.74 36.16
N GLY A 557 -54.73 30.44 35.76
CA GLY A 557 -55.67 31.40 35.19
C GLY A 557 -55.59 31.56 33.67
N VAL A 558 -54.59 30.95 33.02
CA VAL A 558 -54.53 30.80 31.56
C VAL A 558 -55.65 29.86 31.08
N GLU A 559 -56.19 30.15 29.90
CA GLU A 559 -57.16 29.30 29.21
C GLU A 559 -56.60 28.75 27.90
N LYS A 560 -55.90 29.58 27.12
CA LYS A 560 -55.30 29.21 25.82
C LYS A 560 -54.00 29.97 25.61
N VAL A 561 -53.05 29.36 24.91
CA VAL A 561 -51.78 29.96 24.50
C VAL A 561 -51.62 29.83 22.99
N PHE A 562 -50.99 30.82 22.36
CA PHE A 562 -50.70 30.82 20.92
C PHE A 562 -49.31 31.41 20.66
N ALA A 563 -48.36 30.57 20.24
CA ALA A 563 -47.06 31.00 19.72
C ALA A 563 -47.21 31.50 18.28
N MET A 564 -46.91 32.77 18.08
CA MET A 564 -47.03 33.51 16.83
C MET A 564 -45.66 33.95 16.30
N GLN A 565 -45.62 34.34 15.01
CA GLN A 565 -44.41 34.84 14.34
C GLN A 565 -43.18 33.95 14.56
N ALA A 566 -43.29 32.64 14.35
CA ALA A 566 -42.22 31.67 14.58
C ALA A 566 -41.67 31.63 16.03
N GLY A 567 -42.53 31.92 17.01
CA GLY A 567 -42.18 32.01 18.43
C GLY A 567 -41.64 33.37 18.85
N ARG A 568 -41.68 34.39 17.99
CA ARG A 568 -41.29 35.79 18.31
C ARG A 568 -42.40 36.60 18.97
N GLU A 569 -43.63 36.10 18.94
CA GLU A 569 -44.77 36.65 19.68
C GLU A 569 -45.49 35.50 20.39
N LEU A 570 -46.01 35.73 21.59
CA LEU A 570 -46.74 34.74 22.37
C LEU A 570 -47.99 35.39 22.95
N ARG A 571 -49.17 34.91 22.56
CA ARG A 571 -50.45 35.40 23.08
C ARG A 571 -51.02 34.43 24.11
N VAL A 572 -51.32 34.94 25.29
CA VAL A 572 -51.81 34.16 26.44
C VAL A 572 -53.20 34.67 26.79
N MET A 573 -54.24 33.89 26.45
CA MET A 573 -55.61 34.21 26.85
C MET A 573 -55.83 33.77 28.30
N VAL A 574 -56.36 34.67 29.12
CA VAL A 574 -56.67 34.43 30.54
C VAL A 574 -58.17 34.53 30.83
N LYS A 575 -58.64 33.75 31.81
CA LYS A 575 -60.03 33.78 32.25
C LYS A 575 -60.31 35.08 33.00
N PRO A 576 -61.25 35.93 32.54
CA PRO A 576 -61.46 37.26 33.11
C PRO A 576 -61.96 37.26 34.56
N ASP A 577 -62.50 36.13 35.03
CA ASP A 577 -62.99 35.90 36.40
C ASP A 577 -61.89 35.39 37.36
N VAL A 578 -60.70 35.06 36.84
CA VAL A 578 -59.62 34.39 37.59
C VAL A 578 -58.31 35.18 37.59
N VAL A 579 -58.16 36.12 36.65
CA VAL A 579 -56.96 36.98 36.48
C VAL A 579 -57.42 38.42 36.29
N ASP A 580 -56.99 39.34 37.14
CA ASP A 580 -57.26 40.78 36.98
C ASP A 580 -56.27 41.49 36.03
N ASP A 581 -56.44 42.79 35.78
CA ASP A 581 -55.59 43.54 34.85
C ASP A 581 -54.14 43.74 35.35
N LEU A 582 -53.91 43.68 36.66
CA LEU A 582 -52.59 43.76 37.30
C LEU A 582 -51.91 42.38 37.26
N GLU A 583 -52.64 41.32 37.61
CA GLU A 583 -52.18 39.93 37.47
C GLU A 583 -51.85 39.60 36.01
N ALA A 584 -52.61 40.09 35.04
CA ALA A 584 -52.32 39.95 33.61
C ALA A 584 -50.96 40.57 33.23
N HIS A 585 -50.60 41.73 33.80
CA HIS A 585 -49.28 42.35 33.60
C HIS A 585 -48.15 41.58 34.29
N ILE A 586 -48.39 41.02 35.48
CA ILE A 586 -47.43 40.18 36.20
C ILE A 586 -47.17 38.89 35.41
N LEU A 587 -48.23 38.20 34.99
CA LEU A 587 -48.21 36.97 34.20
C LEU A 587 -47.42 37.13 32.89
N ALA A 588 -47.66 38.22 32.15
CA ALA A 588 -46.92 38.51 30.92
C ALA A 588 -45.41 38.59 31.17
N ARG A 589 -45.01 39.18 32.30
CA ARG A 589 -43.61 39.35 32.71
C ARG A 589 -42.97 38.08 33.23
N GLU A 590 -43.71 37.27 33.99
CA GLU A 590 -43.26 35.95 34.43
C GLU A 590 -43.01 35.01 33.26
N VAL A 591 -43.96 34.91 32.33
CA VAL A 591 -43.85 34.03 31.16
C VAL A 591 -42.68 34.46 30.28
N ALA A 592 -42.50 35.77 30.04
CA ALA A 592 -41.35 36.28 29.30
C ALA A 592 -40.01 35.91 29.95
N LYS A 593 -39.89 36.10 31.28
CA LYS A 593 -38.68 35.78 32.03
C LYS A 593 -38.40 34.27 32.07
N GLN A 594 -39.43 33.44 32.22
CA GLN A 594 -39.26 31.98 32.27
C GLN A 594 -38.85 31.41 30.90
N ILE A 595 -39.32 31.99 29.79
CA ILE A 595 -38.83 31.68 28.44
C ILE A 595 -37.36 32.10 28.28
N GLU A 596 -36.96 33.26 28.80
CA GLU A 596 -35.56 33.72 28.78
C GLU A 596 -34.61 32.83 29.62
N GLU A 597 -35.10 32.27 30.73
CA GLU A 597 -34.33 31.38 31.62
C GLU A 597 -34.27 29.92 31.15
N GLU A 598 -35.32 29.40 30.50
CA GLU A 598 -35.39 28.00 30.07
C GLU A 598 -34.99 27.75 28.60
N LEU A 599 -35.03 28.76 27.72
CA LEU A 599 -34.93 28.57 26.26
C LEU A 599 -34.00 29.58 25.56
N THR A 600 -32.93 29.06 24.94
CA THR A 600 -32.01 29.87 24.12
C THR A 600 -32.66 30.29 22.80
N TYR A 601 -33.16 31.53 22.73
CA TYR A 601 -33.89 32.05 21.56
C TYR A 601 -33.10 33.12 20.77
N PRO A 602 -33.00 33.02 19.42
CA PRO A 602 -32.30 34.01 18.60
C PRO A 602 -33.16 35.27 18.35
N GLY A 603 -33.19 36.16 19.33
CA GLY A 603 -33.86 37.47 19.30
C GLY A 603 -34.87 37.64 20.44
N GLN A 604 -35.73 38.65 20.35
CA GLN A 604 -36.74 38.94 21.36
C GLN A 604 -38.03 38.14 21.12
N VAL A 605 -38.69 37.74 22.22
CA VAL A 605 -40.02 37.12 22.25
C VAL A 605 -41.00 38.08 22.92
N ARG A 606 -42.06 38.48 22.23
CA ARG A 606 -43.08 39.42 22.71
C ARG A 606 -44.26 38.67 23.35
N VAL A 607 -44.27 38.55 24.67
CA VAL A 607 -45.42 38.01 25.41
C VAL A 607 -46.51 39.07 25.55
N THR A 608 -47.75 38.69 25.23
CA THR A 608 -48.95 39.54 25.31
C THR A 608 -50.06 38.75 26.00
N VAL A 609 -50.46 39.16 27.20
CA VAL A 609 -51.64 38.58 27.88
C VAL A 609 -52.90 39.30 27.38
N ILE A 610 -53.94 38.52 27.06
CA ILE A 610 -55.22 38.99 26.53
C ILE A 610 -56.33 38.55 27.48
N ARG A 611 -57.03 39.53 28.05
CA ARG A 611 -58.22 39.34 28.88
C ARG A 611 -59.42 39.86 28.10
N GLU A 612 -60.30 38.98 27.65
CA GLU A 612 -61.51 39.33 26.90
C GLU A 612 -62.75 38.95 27.72
N SER A 613 -63.75 39.82 27.75
CA SER A 613 -65.08 39.54 28.31
C SER A 613 -66.14 39.90 27.28
N ARG A 614 -67.12 39.02 27.09
CA ARG A 614 -68.22 39.18 26.12
C ARG A 614 -69.56 39.10 26.83
N ALA A 615 -70.38 40.14 26.66
CA ALA A 615 -71.76 40.17 27.11
C ALA A 615 -72.69 40.42 25.91
N THR A 616 -73.78 39.66 25.84
CA THR A 616 -74.76 39.72 24.74
C THR A 616 -76.16 39.68 25.31
N GLU A 617 -76.92 40.76 25.12
CA GLU A 617 -78.37 40.79 25.30
C GLU A 617 -79.09 40.79 23.95
N ILE A 618 -80.31 40.26 23.94
CA ILE A 618 -81.23 40.31 22.81
C ILE A 618 -82.43 41.15 23.22
N ALA A 619 -82.47 42.39 22.75
CA ALA A 619 -83.67 43.22 22.84
C ALA A 619 -84.82 42.60 22.03
N ARG A 620 -86.05 42.75 22.53
CA ARG A 620 -87.30 42.29 21.89
C ARG A 620 -88.22 43.47 21.58
#